data_AF-A0A1I5EQQ5-F1
#
_entry.id   AF-A0A1I5EQQ5-F1
#
_cell.length_a   1.000
_cell.length_b   1.000
_cell.length_c   1.000
_cell.angle_alpha   90.00
_cell.angle_beta   90.00
_cell.angle_gamma   90.00
#
_symmetry.space_group_name_H-M   'P 1'
#
loop_
_entity.id
_entity.type
_entity.pdbx_description
1 polymer ?
#
loop_
_entity_poly.entity_id
_entity_poly.type
_entity_poly.pdbx_seq_one_letter_code
_entity_poly.pdbx_strand_id
1 'polypeptide(L)'
;MKVNNVRINIDAGHGANTAGKRTPPIPETIKVNDKITIKKGEQFREHIASVGVAYYLEKELLRCGFDTMRTGWDDDNPYDDEDTGLSARQTAIAKADCDYSISIHFNAFGDGNSFNSAEGIGIYIHSKYVGQSKKIADIVLKHLLQGSYQKNRGVSPASLAMCNCNNMDVKGAIIIELAFMTNKREAVELMANEAYWKESAIEIAKGLCEYTGIKYVPEKDQYVPAAPINQMSDTKAIKWLQEHLNKANPNYTIPVDGKYGPKTRIAALIFAETKGWDWSRATGYAVGQGTINTLKKI
;
A
#
# COMPACT_ATOMS: atom_id res chain seq x y z
N MET A 1 -7.92 15.07 30.74
CA MET A 1 -7.01 15.66 29.74
C MET A 1 -7.14 14.83 28.48
N LYS A 2 -7.61 15.39 27.36
CA LYS A 2 -7.59 14.68 26.08
C LYS A 2 -6.11 14.49 25.73
N VAL A 3 -5.68 13.24 25.53
CA VAL A 3 -4.46 12.99 24.78
C VAL A 3 -4.70 13.61 23.40
N ASN A 4 -3.78 14.45 22.93
CA ASN A 4 -3.88 15.12 21.63
C ASN A 4 -3.83 14.07 20.50
N ASN A 5 -4.93 13.36 20.24
CA ASN A 5 -5.02 12.43 19.13
C ASN A 5 -5.24 13.22 17.84
N VAL A 6 -4.29 13.12 16.92
CA VAL A 6 -4.44 13.66 15.56
C VAL A 6 -5.40 12.77 14.78
N ARG A 7 -6.48 13.35 14.24
CA ARG A 7 -7.47 12.62 13.44
C ARG A 7 -7.27 12.85 11.95
N ILE A 8 -7.08 11.76 11.21
CA ILE A 8 -6.86 11.77 9.75
C ILE A 8 -8.10 11.22 9.05
N ASN A 9 -8.70 12.02 8.17
CA ASN A 9 -9.62 11.48 7.19
C ASN A 9 -8.85 10.79 6.06
N ILE A 10 -9.28 9.58 5.72
CA ILE A 10 -8.80 8.78 4.60
C ILE A 10 -9.95 8.67 3.61
N ASP A 11 -9.82 9.39 2.50
CA ASP A 11 -10.81 9.38 1.43
C ASP A 11 -10.38 8.43 0.30
N ALA A 12 -11.25 7.50 -0.06
CA ALA A 12 -11.08 6.71 -1.27
C ALA A 12 -11.84 7.42 -2.40
N GLY A 13 -11.11 7.80 -3.46
CA GLY A 13 -11.67 8.49 -4.59
C GLY A 13 -12.81 7.71 -5.25
N HIS A 14 -13.88 8.41 -5.66
CA HIS A 14 -15.03 7.82 -6.35
C HIS A 14 -15.87 6.87 -5.47
N GLY A 15 -16.82 6.17 -6.08
CA GLY A 15 -17.48 4.99 -5.51
C GLY A 15 -17.42 3.83 -6.48
N ALA A 16 -17.92 2.66 -6.08
CA ALA A 16 -17.85 1.42 -6.85
C ALA A 16 -18.39 1.58 -8.28
N ASN A 17 -19.35 2.49 -8.48
CA ASN A 17 -20.06 2.69 -9.76
C ASN A 17 -19.78 3.99 -10.52
N THR A 18 -18.85 4.84 -10.07
CA THR A 18 -18.57 6.13 -10.75
C THR A 18 -18.17 5.95 -12.21
N ALA A 19 -18.91 6.56 -13.13
CA ALA A 19 -18.74 6.40 -14.57
C ALA A 19 -17.33 6.80 -15.05
N GLY A 20 -16.76 6.02 -15.98
CA GLY A 20 -15.48 6.34 -16.65
C GLY A 20 -14.20 6.17 -15.83
N LYS A 21 -14.30 5.94 -14.51
CA LYS A 21 -13.14 5.84 -13.60
C LYS A 21 -12.52 4.44 -13.56
N ARG A 22 -11.93 4.04 -14.69
CA ARG A 22 -11.37 2.71 -14.92
C ARG A 22 -10.30 2.69 -16.02
N THR A 23 -9.43 1.69 -15.98
CA THR A 23 -8.38 1.46 -16.99
C THR A 23 -8.97 1.21 -18.38
N PRO A 24 -8.19 1.39 -19.46
CA PRO A 24 -8.41 0.65 -20.71
C PRO A 24 -8.47 -0.87 -20.46
N PRO A 25 -9.01 -1.68 -21.39
CA PRO A 25 -9.03 -3.13 -21.26
C PRO A 25 -7.62 -3.69 -20.97
N ILE A 26 -7.50 -4.43 -19.86
CA ILE A 26 -6.23 -4.97 -19.39
C ILE A 26 -5.74 -6.05 -20.38
N PRO A 27 -4.46 -6.04 -20.78
CA PRO A 27 -3.95 -6.88 -21.87
C PRO A 27 -3.78 -8.36 -21.49
N GLU A 28 -3.78 -8.69 -20.20
CA GLU A 28 -3.57 -10.03 -19.65
C GLU A 28 -4.38 -10.28 -18.37
N THR A 29 -4.50 -11.52 -17.94
CA THR A 29 -5.16 -11.83 -16.68
C THR A 29 -4.20 -11.53 -15.52
N ILE A 30 -4.61 -10.68 -14.59
CA ILE A 30 -3.80 -10.26 -13.43
C ILE A 30 -4.49 -10.75 -12.17
N LYS A 31 -3.76 -11.53 -11.35
CA LYS A 31 -4.17 -11.82 -9.97
C LYS A 31 -3.57 -10.75 -9.06
N VAL A 32 -4.41 -9.81 -8.60
CA VAL A 32 -3.98 -8.69 -7.75
C VAL A 32 -3.74 -9.17 -6.31
N ASN A 33 -4.66 -9.99 -5.80
CA ASN A 33 -4.55 -10.71 -4.53
C ASN A 33 -5.47 -11.94 -4.56
N ASP A 34 -5.74 -12.56 -3.40
CA ASP A 34 -6.61 -13.75 -3.33
C ASP A 34 -8.09 -13.46 -3.58
N LYS A 35 -8.54 -12.21 -3.46
CA LYS A 35 -9.92 -11.79 -3.69
C LYS A 35 -10.14 -11.21 -5.09
N ILE A 36 -9.12 -10.61 -5.69
CA ILE A 36 -9.22 -9.81 -6.91
C ILE A 36 -8.39 -10.45 -8.03
N THR A 37 -9.08 -10.86 -9.09
CA THR A 37 -8.49 -11.26 -10.37
C THR A 37 -9.17 -10.49 -11.48
N ILE A 38 -8.38 -9.78 -12.29
CA ILE A 38 -8.85 -9.04 -13.46
C ILE A 38 -8.57 -9.91 -14.67
N LYS A 39 -9.59 -10.30 -15.43
CA LYS A 39 -9.38 -11.13 -16.62
C LYS A 39 -8.90 -10.26 -17.78
N LYS A 40 -8.13 -10.87 -18.69
CA LYS A 40 -7.78 -10.24 -19.97
C LYS A 40 -9.03 -9.66 -20.66
N GLY A 41 -8.95 -8.40 -21.04
CA GLY A 41 -10.02 -7.65 -21.70
C GLY A 41 -10.99 -6.95 -20.74
N GLU A 42 -10.94 -7.23 -19.44
CA GLU A 42 -11.70 -6.47 -18.43
C GLU A 42 -11.02 -5.13 -18.12
N GLN A 43 -11.79 -4.19 -17.60
CA GLN A 43 -11.29 -2.91 -17.09
C GLN A 43 -11.20 -2.97 -15.57
N PHE A 44 -10.18 -2.33 -15.01
CA PHE A 44 -10.02 -2.22 -13.56
C PHE A 44 -10.45 -0.85 -13.07
N ARG A 45 -11.34 -0.80 -12.07
CA ARG A 45 -11.90 0.45 -11.56
C ARG A 45 -10.92 1.11 -10.59
N GLU A 46 -10.78 2.43 -10.72
CA GLU A 46 -9.94 3.26 -9.83
C GLU A 46 -10.28 3.03 -8.36
N HIS A 47 -11.57 3.05 -8.06
CA HIS A 47 -12.08 2.91 -6.70
C HIS A 47 -11.57 1.65 -5.99
N ILE A 48 -11.46 0.53 -6.69
CA ILE A 48 -10.98 -0.74 -6.11
C ILE A 48 -9.54 -0.61 -5.60
N ALA A 49 -8.66 0.03 -6.39
CA ALA A 49 -7.29 0.26 -5.99
C ALA A 49 -7.19 1.32 -4.88
N SER A 50 -8.01 2.38 -4.96
CA SER A 50 -8.06 3.44 -3.94
C SER A 50 -8.47 2.89 -2.57
N VAL A 51 -9.51 2.05 -2.49
CA VAL A 51 -9.93 1.36 -1.27
C VAL A 51 -8.83 0.44 -0.76
N GLY A 52 -8.16 -0.30 -1.65
CA GLY A 52 -7.03 -1.16 -1.29
C GLY A 52 -5.92 -0.39 -0.56
N VAL A 53 -5.49 0.76 -1.09
CA VAL A 53 -4.50 1.63 -0.44
C VAL A 53 -5.06 2.23 0.86
N ALA A 54 -6.30 2.73 0.84
CA ALA A 54 -6.95 3.37 1.99
C ALA A 54 -7.06 2.42 3.19
N TYR A 55 -7.43 1.16 2.93
CA TYR A 55 -7.50 0.09 3.93
C TYR A 55 -6.14 -0.17 4.60
N TYR A 56 -5.06 -0.29 3.81
CA TYR A 56 -3.72 -0.46 4.37
C TYR A 56 -3.26 0.81 5.10
N LEU A 57 -3.51 2.00 4.56
CA LEU A 57 -3.15 3.27 5.19
C LEU A 57 -3.80 3.43 6.57
N GLU A 58 -5.06 3.04 6.69
CA GLU A 58 -5.75 3.10 7.97
C GLU A 58 -5.07 2.22 9.03
N LYS A 59 -4.68 0.99 8.68
CA LYS A 59 -3.94 0.10 9.59
C LYS A 59 -2.62 0.71 10.03
N GLU A 60 -1.89 1.31 9.10
CA GLU A 60 -0.63 2.01 9.38
C GLU A 60 -0.84 3.16 10.37
N LEU A 61 -1.85 4.00 10.13
CA LEU A 61 -2.17 5.16 10.96
C LEU A 61 -2.65 4.77 12.36
N LEU A 62 -3.61 3.83 12.45
CA LEU A 62 -4.07 3.33 13.75
C LEU A 62 -2.92 2.72 14.56
N ARG A 63 -2.01 1.99 13.92
CA ARG A 63 -0.83 1.41 14.58
C ARG A 63 0.15 2.46 15.09
N CYS A 64 0.26 3.59 14.40
CA CYS A 64 1.08 4.73 14.83
C CYS A 64 0.39 5.62 15.89
N GLY A 65 -0.87 5.32 16.25
CA GLY A 65 -1.61 6.03 17.29
C GLY A 65 -2.43 7.23 16.80
N PHE A 66 -2.70 7.32 15.50
CA PHE A 66 -3.66 8.28 14.96
C PHE A 66 -5.10 7.80 15.17
N ASP A 67 -6.02 8.75 15.27
CA ASP A 67 -7.44 8.48 15.01
C ASP A 67 -7.70 8.55 13.49
N THR A 68 -8.63 7.73 12.99
CA THR A 68 -8.98 7.74 11.56
C THR A 68 -10.47 7.96 11.34
N MET A 69 -10.80 8.53 10.18
CA MET A 69 -12.14 8.58 9.62
C MET A 69 -12.06 8.10 8.16
N ARG A 70 -13.10 7.42 7.68
CA ARG A 70 -13.22 6.98 6.28
C ARG A 70 -14.22 7.86 5.55
N THR A 71 -13.94 8.20 4.30
CA THR A 71 -14.94 8.75 3.37
C THR A 71 -14.85 8.09 2.00
N GLY A 72 -16.00 7.75 1.43
CA GLY A 72 -16.08 7.05 0.14
C GLY A 72 -15.84 5.56 0.19
N TRP A 73 -15.51 5.02 1.37
CA TRP A 73 -15.34 3.60 1.61
C TRP A 73 -15.70 3.30 3.06
N ASP A 74 -16.11 2.06 3.35
CA ASP A 74 -16.45 1.66 4.72
C ASP A 74 -15.75 0.37 5.19
N ASP A 75 -15.26 -0.50 4.32
CA ASP A 75 -14.45 -1.68 4.67
C ASP A 75 -13.46 -2.13 3.57
N ASP A 76 -13.08 -3.43 3.53
CA ASP A 76 -12.15 -3.98 2.53
C ASP A 76 -12.84 -4.58 1.28
N ASN A 77 -14.16 -4.36 1.15
CA ASN A 77 -14.99 -4.71 0.01
C ASN A 77 -15.27 -3.46 -0.86
N PRO A 78 -14.52 -3.25 -1.95
CA PRO A 78 -14.66 -2.04 -2.76
C PRO A 78 -15.82 -2.08 -3.76
N TYR A 79 -16.69 -3.08 -3.69
CA TYR A 79 -17.69 -3.38 -4.72
C TYR A 79 -19.11 -2.90 -4.38
N ASP A 80 -19.36 -2.51 -3.14
CA ASP A 80 -20.65 -2.00 -2.62
C ASP A 80 -20.59 -0.56 -2.09
N ASP A 81 -19.44 0.11 -2.22
CA ASP A 81 -19.29 1.52 -1.88
C ASP A 81 -20.10 2.45 -2.81
N GLU A 82 -21.03 3.22 -2.24
CA GLU A 82 -21.84 4.17 -2.98
C GLU A 82 -21.03 5.38 -3.48
N ASP A 83 -21.46 5.97 -4.61
CA ASP A 83 -20.88 7.22 -5.13
C ASP A 83 -21.33 8.42 -4.28
N THR A 84 -20.66 8.60 -3.15
CA THR A 84 -20.95 9.68 -2.20
C THR A 84 -20.53 11.02 -2.78
N GLY A 85 -21.47 11.96 -2.89
CA GLY A 85 -21.20 13.29 -3.44
C GLY A 85 -20.16 14.09 -2.64
N LEU A 86 -19.34 14.88 -3.34
CA LEU A 86 -18.21 15.62 -2.76
C LEU A 86 -18.62 16.51 -1.57
N SER A 87 -19.74 17.23 -1.66
CA SER A 87 -20.22 18.07 -0.55
C SER A 87 -20.62 17.26 0.68
N ALA A 88 -21.14 16.04 0.49
CA ALA A 88 -21.47 15.14 1.60
C ALA A 88 -20.21 14.64 2.30
N ARG A 89 -19.17 14.27 1.53
CA ARG A 89 -17.84 13.93 2.06
C ARG A 89 -17.26 15.08 2.88
N GLN A 90 -17.25 16.29 2.31
CA GLN A 90 -16.75 17.49 2.98
C GLN A 90 -17.48 17.76 4.30
N THR A 91 -18.82 17.68 4.28
CA THR A 91 -19.65 17.87 5.48
C THR A 91 -19.37 16.83 6.55
N ALA A 92 -19.20 15.56 6.15
CA ALA A 92 -18.87 14.48 7.06
C ALA A 92 -17.51 14.71 7.74
N ILE A 93 -16.50 15.11 6.97
CA ILE A 93 -15.14 15.39 7.47
C ILE A 93 -15.15 16.54 8.49
N ALA A 94 -15.81 17.65 8.16
CA ALA A 94 -15.94 18.79 9.06
C ALA A 94 -16.66 18.40 10.36
N LYS A 95 -17.75 17.64 10.26
CA LYS A 95 -18.52 17.18 11.42
C LYS A 95 -17.74 16.22 12.33
N ALA A 96 -16.80 15.47 11.76
CA ALA A 96 -15.98 14.52 12.49
C ALA A 96 -14.76 15.15 13.19
N ASP A 97 -14.55 16.47 13.03
CA ASP A 97 -13.46 17.23 13.64
C ASP A 97 -12.08 16.64 13.26
N CYS A 98 -11.91 16.34 11.97
CA CYS A 98 -10.65 15.82 11.44
C CYS A 98 -9.59 16.93 11.36
N ASP A 99 -8.33 16.63 11.69
CA ASP A 99 -7.23 17.57 11.54
C ASP A 99 -6.77 17.70 10.09
N TYR A 100 -6.73 16.57 9.38
CA TYR A 100 -6.19 16.48 8.03
C TYR A 100 -7.03 15.53 7.16
N SER A 101 -7.03 15.73 5.84
CA SER A 101 -7.70 14.84 4.89
C SER A 101 -6.77 14.39 3.77
N ILE A 102 -6.68 13.08 3.56
CA ILE A 102 -5.83 12.45 2.56
C ILE A 102 -6.72 11.67 1.60
N SER A 103 -6.81 12.10 0.36
CA SER A 103 -7.64 11.47 -0.67
C SER A 103 -6.77 10.68 -1.66
N ILE A 104 -7.11 9.42 -1.85
CA ILE A 104 -6.32 8.45 -2.61
C ILE A 104 -6.96 8.20 -3.98
N HIS A 105 -6.17 8.43 -5.03
CA HIS A 105 -6.60 8.37 -6.43
C HIS A 105 -5.56 7.73 -7.35
N PHE A 106 -6.01 7.36 -8.54
CA PHE A 106 -5.15 6.97 -9.67
C PHE A 106 -5.52 7.80 -10.89
N ASN A 107 -4.53 8.48 -11.45
CA ASN A 107 -4.70 9.49 -12.47
C ASN A 107 -5.09 8.87 -13.81
N ALA A 108 -5.60 9.69 -14.72
CA ALA A 108 -5.84 9.30 -16.09
C ALA A 108 -5.57 10.45 -17.06
N PHE A 109 -5.25 10.08 -18.29
CA PHE A 109 -5.19 11.01 -19.41
C PHE A 109 -5.91 10.40 -20.62
N GLY A 110 -6.62 11.23 -21.38
CA GLY A 110 -7.38 10.78 -22.55
C GLY A 110 -8.77 10.22 -22.19
N ASP A 111 -9.27 9.33 -23.03
CA ASP A 111 -10.65 8.82 -23.00
C ASP A 111 -10.80 7.47 -22.28
N GLY A 112 -9.69 6.84 -21.88
CA GLY A 112 -9.69 5.52 -21.25
C GLY A 112 -9.94 4.36 -22.20
N ASN A 113 -9.99 4.58 -23.53
CA ASN A 113 -10.17 3.51 -24.51
C ASN A 113 -8.87 2.79 -24.86
N SER A 114 -7.73 3.47 -24.73
CA SER A 114 -6.41 2.93 -25.02
C SER A 114 -5.37 3.40 -24.00
N PHE A 115 -4.33 2.59 -23.80
CA PHE A 115 -3.20 2.99 -22.97
C PHE A 115 -2.35 4.06 -23.69
N ASN A 116 -1.83 5.01 -22.93
CA ASN A 116 -0.96 6.09 -23.39
C ASN A 116 0.28 6.23 -22.49
N SER A 117 1.11 7.25 -22.78
CA SER A 117 2.41 7.47 -22.13
C SER A 117 2.39 8.48 -20.97
N ALA A 118 1.23 9.05 -20.61
CA ALA A 118 1.15 9.86 -19.41
C ALA A 118 1.44 8.97 -18.20
N GLU A 119 2.32 9.38 -17.30
CA GLU A 119 2.77 8.57 -16.18
C GLU A 119 3.19 9.44 -14.98
N GLY A 120 3.36 8.78 -13.85
CA GLY A 120 4.00 9.33 -12.68
C GLY A 120 3.04 9.70 -11.56
N ILE A 121 3.65 9.87 -10.39
CA ILE A 121 2.98 10.22 -9.15
C ILE A 121 2.93 11.73 -8.99
N GLY A 122 1.80 12.26 -8.52
CA GLY A 122 1.62 13.68 -8.23
C GLY A 122 0.67 13.92 -7.06
N ILE A 123 0.79 15.08 -6.42
CA ILE A 123 -0.10 15.47 -5.33
C ILE A 123 -0.76 16.80 -5.66
N TYR A 124 -2.08 16.87 -5.53
CA TYR A 124 -2.82 18.11 -5.62
C TYR A 124 -3.06 18.72 -4.24
N ILE A 125 -2.98 20.05 -4.20
CA ILE A 125 -3.40 20.90 -3.07
C ILE A 125 -4.36 21.96 -3.58
N HIS A 126 -5.13 22.59 -2.70
CA HIS A 126 -6.06 23.61 -3.15
C HIS A 126 -5.33 24.88 -3.59
N SER A 127 -5.77 25.49 -4.69
CA SER A 127 -5.18 26.73 -5.24
C SER A 127 -5.28 27.94 -4.30
N LYS A 128 -6.41 28.06 -3.59
CA LYS A 128 -6.71 29.15 -2.63
C LYS A 128 -6.71 28.73 -1.14
N TYR A 129 -7.54 27.74 -0.77
CA TYR A 129 -7.74 27.28 0.61
C TYR A 129 -6.77 26.16 0.99
N VAL A 130 -5.47 26.47 0.95
CA VAL A 130 -4.38 25.48 1.04
C VAL A 130 -4.07 25.03 2.47
N GLY A 131 -4.35 25.82 3.51
CA GLY A 131 -3.94 25.51 4.88
C GLY A 131 -2.47 25.07 4.98
N GLN A 132 -2.22 23.93 5.63
CA GLN A 132 -0.90 23.30 5.76
C GLN A 132 -0.61 22.27 4.65
N SER A 133 -1.47 22.16 3.62
CA SER A 133 -1.39 21.11 2.59
C SER A 133 -0.07 21.04 1.87
N LYS A 134 0.57 22.17 1.55
CA LYS A 134 1.85 22.17 0.82
C LYS A 134 2.94 21.44 1.60
N LYS A 135 3.04 21.69 2.91
CA LYS A 135 4.03 21.04 3.79
C LYS A 135 3.76 19.54 3.90
N ILE A 136 2.49 19.14 4.04
CA ILE A 136 2.09 17.73 4.07
C ILE A 136 2.44 17.06 2.75
N ALA A 137 2.03 17.66 1.62
CA ALA A 137 2.27 17.14 0.29
C ALA A 137 3.75 16.95 -0.02
N ASP A 138 4.61 17.92 0.32
CA ASP A 138 6.04 17.81 0.07
C ASP A 138 6.70 16.68 0.87
N ILE A 139 6.30 16.52 2.15
CA ILE A 139 6.84 15.46 3.00
C ILE A 139 6.33 14.09 2.54
N VAL A 140 5.03 13.95 2.25
CA VAL A 140 4.43 12.70 1.77
C VAL A 140 5.02 12.30 0.42
N LEU A 141 5.15 13.24 -0.53
CA LEU A 141 5.77 12.97 -1.84
C LEU A 141 7.23 12.53 -1.70
N LYS A 142 8.00 13.13 -0.78
CA LYS A 142 9.38 12.71 -0.50
C LYS A 142 9.47 11.24 -0.07
N HIS A 143 8.50 10.73 0.71
CA HIS A 143 8.45 9.32 1.10
C HIS A 143 7.99 8.43 -0.05
N LEU A 144 6.95 8.82 -0.77
CA LEU A 144 6.44 8.07 -1.93
C LEU A 144 7.50 7.85 -3.02
N LEU A 145 8.39 8.81 -3.23
CA LEU A 145 9.46 8.70 -4.22
C LEU A 145 10.61 7.76 -3.83
N GLN A 146 10.55 7.12 -2.66
CA GLN A 146 11.54 6.14 -2.20
C GLN A 146 11.16 4.69 -2.53
N GLY A 147 9.90 4.44 -2.91
CA GLY A 147 9.38 3.12 -3.28
C GLY A 147 9.59 2.79 -4.74
N SER A 148 8.57 2.19 -5.35
CA SER A 148 8.55 1.85 -6.77
C SER A 148 8.89 3.06 -7.64
N TYR A 149 9.75 2.85 -8.64
CA TYR A 149 10.13 3.94 -9.54
C TYR A 149 8.92 4.50 -10.28
N GLN A 150 8.74 5.81 -10.19
CA GLN A 150 7.73 6.58 -10.89
C GLN A 150 8.27 7.95 -11.27
N LYS A 151 7.73 8.52 -12.36
CA LYS A 151 8.03 9.91 -12.71
C LYS A 151 7.48 10.85 -11.63
N ASN A 152 8.35 11.68 -11.06
CA ASN A 152 7.94 12.70 -10.10
C ASN A 152 7.23 13.86 -10.82
N ARG A 153 5.92 14.03 -10.60
CA ARG A 153 5.14 15.17 -11.14
C ARG A 153 5.02 16.34 -10.18
N GLY A 154 5.55 16.21 -8.96
CA GLY A 154 5.55 17.27 -7.96
C GLY A 154 4.19 17.51 -7.31
N VAL A 155 4.12 18.64 -6.60
CA VAL A 155 2.91 19.13 -5.94
C VAL A 155 2.31 20.25 -6.80
N SER A 156 1.04 20.11 -7.19
CA SER A 156 0.34 21.04 -8.07
C SER A 156 -0.88 21.68 -7.38
N PRO A 157 -1.09 23.00 -7.52
CA PRO A 157 -2.32 23.64 -7.05
C PRO A 157 -3.48 23.38 -8.02
N ALA A 158 -4.65 23.02 -7.51
CA ALA A 158 -5.90 22.88 -8.26
C ALA A 158 -7.11 23.17 -7.37
N SER A 159 -8.22 23.70 -7.91
CA SER A 159 -9.44 23.99 -7.14
C SER A 159 -10.31 22.74 -6.95
N LEU A 160 -9.73 21.64 -6.47
CA LEU A 160 -10.42 20.36 -6.26
C LEU A 160 -11.12 20.35 -4.89
N ALA A 161 -12.34 19.79 -4.86
CA ALA A 161 -13.17 19.79 -3.65
C ALA A 161 -12.49 19.11 -2.45
N MET A 162 -11.88 17.93 -2.66
CA MET A 162 -11.18 17.19 -1.60
C MET A 162 -9.82 17.77 -1.22
N CYS A 163 -9.42 18.91 -1.79
CA CYS A 163 -8.29 19.69 -1.31
C CYS A 163 -8.73 20.95 -0.52
N ASN A 164 -10.01 21.33 -0.56
CA ASN A 164 -10.49 22.59 0.00
C ASN A 164 -10.59 22.51 1.54
N CYS A 165 -9.56 23.01 2.23
CA CYS A 165 -9.50 23.01 3.69
C CYS A 165 -10.67 23.77 4.34
N ASN A 166 -11.17 24.84 3.72
CA ASN A 166 -12.28 25.63 4.28
C ASN A 166 -13.60 24.85 4.27
N ASN A 167 -13.90 24.12 3.21
CA ASN A 167 -15.15 23.35 3.11
C ASN A 167 -15.14 22.11 4.02
N MET A 168 -13.96 21.58 4.34
CA MET A 168 -13.79 20.39 5.17
C MET A 168 -13.47 20.73 6.63
N ASP A 169 -13.25 22.00 6.95
CA ASP A 169 -12.78 22.48 8.25
C ASP A 169 -11.54 21.74 8.78
N VAL A 170 -10.57 21.48 7.89
CA VAL A 170 -9.32 20.79 8.22
C VAL A 170 -8.11 21.73 8.14
N LYS A 171 -7.05 21.39 8.87
CA LYS A 171 -5.78 22.14 8.85
C LYS A 171 -5.00 21.92 7.55
N GLY A 172 -5.20 20.81 6.86
CA GLY A 172 -4.57 20.50 5.58
C GLY A 172 -5.25 19.34 4.86
N ALA A 173 -5.31 19.42 3.54
CA ALA A 173 -5.89 18.40 2.67
C ALA A 173 -5.09 18.20 1.37
N ILE A 174 -4.87 16.95 1.00
CA ILE A 174 -4.16 16.57 -0.23
C ILE A 174 -4.95 15.49 -0.99
N ILE A 175 -4.87 15.54 -2.32
CA ILE A 175 -5.25 14.42 -3.20
C ILE A 175 -3.96 13.85 -3.77
N ILE A 176 -3.76 12.55 -3.60
CA ILE A 176 -2.60 11.82 -4.10
C ILE A 176 -3.02 11.04 -5.34
N GLU A 177 -2.42 11.37 -6.47
CA GLU A 177 -2.55 10.64 -7.73
C GLU A 177 -1.41 9.65 -7.81
N LEU A 178 -1.63 8.44 -7.30
CA LEU A 178 -0.55 7.46 -7.08
C LEU A 178 0.10 7.01 -8.37
N ALA A 179 -0.68 6.71 -9.41
CA ALA A 179 -0.18 6.31 -10.72
C ALA A 179 -1.23 6.55 -11.81
N PHE A 180 -0.88 6.49 -13.10
CA PHE A 180 -1.83 6.62 -14.21
C PHE A 180 -2.47 5.29 -14.58
N MET A 181 -3.78 5.15 -14.36
CA MET A 181 -4.57 3.99 -14.80
C MET A 181 -4.66 3.86 -16.33
N THR A 182 -4.32 4.93 -17.06
CA THR A 182 -4.23 4.94 -18.54
C THR A 182 -2.82 4.69 -19.06
N ASN A 183 -1.83 4.43 -18.19
CA ASN A 183 -0.52 3.97 -18.59
C ASN A 183 -0.44 2.45 -18.44
N LYS A 184 0.00 1.71 -19.46
CA LYS A 184 0.01 0.24 -19.40
C LYS A 184 0.86 -0.29 -18.24
N ARG A 185 2.07 0.25 -18.05
CA ARG A 185 2.98 -0.19 -16.99
C ARG A 185 2.37 0.13 -15.62
N GLU A 186 1.96 1.38 -15.40
CA GLU A 186 1.43 1.78 -14.10
C GLU A 186 0.09 1.09 -13.78
N ALA A 187 -0.77 0.84 -14.78
CA ALA A 187 -2.01 0.10 -14.58
C ALA A 187 -1.76 -1.37 -14.17
N VAL A 188 -0.82 -2.06 -14.83
CA VAL A 188 -0.57 -3.50 -14.65
C VAL A 188 0.37 -3.78 -13.46
N GLU A 189 1.44 -3.01 -13.32
CA GLU A 189 2.50 -3.26 -12.34
C GLU A 189 2.29 -2.54 -11.00
N LEU A 190 1.53 -1.42 -10.99
CA LEU A 190 1.32 -0.60 -9.79
C LEU A 190 -0.14 -0.63 -9.33
N MET A 191 -1.07 -0.11 -10.14
CA MET A 191 -2.49 -0.02 -9.75
C MET A 191 -3.10 -1.41 -9.52
N ALA A 192 -2.84 -2.39 -10.38
CA ALA A 192 -3.30 -3.77 -10.24
C ALA A 192 -2.34 -4.64 -9.41
N ASN A 193 -1.72 -4.08 -8.36
CA ASN A 193 -0.74 -4.78 -7.52
C ASN A 193 -0.90 -4.43 -6.03
N GLU A 194 -1.30 -5.42 -5.22
CA GLU A 194 -1.49 -5.23 -3.78
C GLU A 194 -0.19 -4.84 -3.05
N ALA A 195 0.98 -5.29 -3.52
CA ALA A 195 2.25 -4.91 -2.91
C ALA A 195 2.49 -3.40 -3.03
N TYR A 196 2.13 -2.81 -4.17
CA TYR A 196 2.19 -1.37 -4.38
C TYR A 196 1.19 -0.61 -3.50
N TRP A 197 0.01 -1.19 -3.24
CA TRP A 197 -0.96 -0.59 -2.32
C TRP A 197 -0.41 -0.49 -0.89
N LYS A 198 0.22 -1.56 -0.40
CA LYS A 198 0.89 -1.60 0.91
C LYS A 198 2.08 -0.64 0.98
N GLU A 199 2.90 -0.62 -0.07
CA GLU A 199 4.03 0.30 -0.19
C GLU A 199 3.57 1.76 -0.09
N SER A 200 2.59 2.15 -0.91
CA SER A 200 2.01 3.49 -0.92
C SER A 200 1.45 3.87 0.46
N ALA A 201 0.70 2.97 1.10
CA ALA A 201 0.16 3.19 2.44
C ALA A 201 1.24 3.45 3.50
N ILE A 202 2.31 2.64 3.50
CA ILE A 202 3.47 2.80 4.41
C ILE A 202 4.15 4.16 4.20
N GLU A 203 4.35 4.56 2.95
CA GLU A 203 5.04 5.81 2.60
C GLU A 203 4.23 7.05 2.97
N ILE A 204 2.91 7.01 2.71
CA ILE A 204 1.98 8.06 3.16
C ILE A 204 2.00 8.14 4.69
N ALA A 205 1.90 7.02 5.40
CA ALA A 205 1.91 6.99 6.86
C ALA A 205 3.23 7.53 7.43
N LYS A 206 4.39 7.17 6.86
CA LYS A 206 5.70 7.74 7.24
C LYS A 206 5.74 9.25 7.03
N GLY A 207 5.20 9.74 5.91
CA GLY A 207 5.12 11.17 5.63
C GLY A 207 4.26 11.93 6.65
N LEU A 208 3.11 11.36 7.02
CA LEU A 208 2.22 11.94 8.04
C LEU A 208 2.82 11.89 9.44
N CYS A 209 3.51 10.80 9.79
CA CYS A 209 4.28 10.67 11.03
C CYS A 209 5.37 11.76 11.12
N GLU A 210 6.17 11.92 10.06
CA GLU A 210 7.20 12.96 10.01
C GLU A 210 6.60 14.37 10.15
N TYR A 211 5.51 14.65 9.43
CA TYR A 211 4.87 15.95 9.45
C TYR A 211 4.28 16.31 10.83
N THR A 212 3.64 15.35 11.50
CA THR A 212 2.99 15.55 12.80
C THR A 212 3.94 15.40 14.00
N GLY A 213 5.14 14.86 13.79
CA GLY A 213 6.08 14.52 14.86
C GLY A 213 5.72 13.23 15.62
N ILE A 214 4.69 12.51 15.20
CA ILE A 214 4.34 11.18 15.73
C ILE A 214 5.37 10.17 15.20
N LYS A 215 5.90 9.34 16.09
CA LYS A 215 6.88 8.32 15.68
C LYS A 215 6.19 7.24 14.85
N TYR A 216 6.65 7.04 13.62
CA TYR A 216 6.22 5.91 12.80
C TYR A 216 6.55 4.58 13.50
N VAL A 217 5.53 3.75 13.69
CA VAL A 217 5.64 2.40 14.22
C VAL A 217 5.48 1.45 13.04
N PRO A 218 6.57 0.83 12.54
CA PRO A 218 6.45 -0.16 11.49
C PRO A 218 5.53 -1.28 11.99
N GLU A 219 4.82 -1.94 11.07
CA GLU A 219 4.21 -3.21 11.39
C GLU A 219 5.34 -4.04 11.98
N LYS A 220 5.15 -4.60 13.18
CA LYS A 220 6.19 -5.44 13.77
C LYS A 220 6.49 -6.48 12.72
N ASP A 221 7.67 -6.37 12.10
CA ASP A 221 8.08 -7.22 10.99
C ASP A 221 7.62 -8.62 11.33
N GLN A 222 6.90 -9.23 10.39
CA GLN A 222 6.56 -10.65 10.36
C GLN A 222 7.60 -11.42 11.15
N TYR A 223 7.23 -11.78 12.39
CA TYR A 223 8.13 -12.26 13.44
C TYR A 223 9.43 -12.85 12.86
N VAL A 224 10.56 -12.15 13.00
CA VAL A 224 11.84 -12.67 12.50
C VAL A 224 12.50 -13.43 13.65
N PRO A 225 12.82 -14.74 13.49
CA PRO A 225 13.48 -15.50 14.53
C PRO A 225 14.84 -14.87 14.91
N ALA A 226 14.99 -14.55 16.20
CA ALA A 226 16.23 -13.98 16.74
C ALA A 226 17.32 -15.02 17.00
N ALA A 227 16.98 -16.31 16.89
CA ALA A 227 17.87 -17.44 17.07
C ALA A 227 17.86 -18.34 15.82
N PRO A 228 18.94 -19.12 15.60
CA PRO A 228 18.96 -20.17 14.57
C PRO A 228 17.75 -21.10 14.67
N ILE A 229 17.22 -21.50 13.53
CA ILE A 229 16.02 -22.34 13.45
C ILE A 229 16.46 -23.77 13.15
N ASN A 230 15.98 -24.73 13.94
CA ASN A 230 16.23 -26.16 13.76
C ASN A 230 14.98 -26.97 14.12
N GLN A 231 15.10 -28.29 14.20
CA GLN A 231 13.97 -29.20 14.46
C GLN A 231 13.30 -29.02 15.82
N MET A 232 13.97 -28.40 16.79
CA MET A 232 13.48 -28.14 18.14
C MET A 232 12.93 -26.71 18.32
N SER A 233 13.02 -25.87 17.29
CA SER A 233 12.51 -24.50 17.35
C SER A 233 10.97 -24.48 17.45
N ASP A 234 10.44 -23.37 17.97
CA ASP A 234 8.98 -23.22 18.11
C ASP A 234 8.27 -23.20 16.74
N THR A 235 6.98 -23.52 16.75
CA THR A 235 6.14 -23.59 15.55
C THR A 235 6.14 -22.28 14.76
N LYS A 236 6.23 -21.13 15.44
CA LYS A 236 6.23 -19.82 14.80
C LYS A 236 7.53 -19.60 14.02
N ALA A 237 8.68 -19.96 14.59
CA ALA A 237 10.00 -19.96 13.96
C ALA A 237 10.02 -20.78 12.66
N ILE A 238 9.49 -22.00 12.75
CA ILE A 238 9.51 -22.93 11.63
C ILE A 238 8.56 -22.48 10.52
N LYS A 239 7.36 -21.98 10.85
CA LYS A 239 6.43 -21.44 9.84
C LYS A 239 7.02 -20.23 9.13
N TRP A 240 7.64 -19.31 9.86
CA TRP A 240 8.34 -18.17 9.26
C TRP A 240 9.40 -18.63 8.25
N LEU A 241 10.22 -19.63 8.62
CA LEU A 241 11.22 -20.19 7.71
C LEU A 241 10.58 -20.79 6.47
N GLN A 242 9.52 -21.59 6.62
CA GLN A 242 8.83 -22.25 5.52
C GLN A 242 8.23 -21.25 4.52
N GLU A 243 7.60 -20.18 5.02
CA GLU A 243 7.05 -19.10 4.20
C GLU A 243 8.14 -18.40 3.37
N HIS A 244 9.25 -18.03 4.00
CA HIS A 244 10.32 -17.32 3.33
C HIS A 244 11.11 -18.22 2.36
N LEU A 245 11.26 -19.51 2.67
CA LEU A 245 11.82 -20.48 1.74
C LEU A 245 10.92 -20.69 0.51
N ASN A 246 9.59 -20.68 0.68
CA ASN A 246 8.65 -20.77 -0.45
C ASN A 246 8.77 -19.57 -1.38
N LYS A 247 8.90 -18.36 -0.82
CA LYS A 247 9.15 -17.14 -1.61
C LYS A 247 10.48 -17.20 -2.35
N ALA A 248 11.53 -17.66 -1.66
CA ALA A 248 12.87 -17.72 -2.22
C ALA A 248 13.05 -18.84 -3.28
N ASN A 249 12.25 -19.90 -3.21
CA ASN A 249 12.32 -21.07 -4.08
C ASN A 249 10.98 -21.29 -4.81
N PRO A 250 10.59 -20.44 -5.77
CA PRO A 250 9.28 -20.53 -6.43
C PRO A 250 9.04 -21.87 -7.15
N ASN A 251 10.11 -22.56 -7.57
CA ASN A 251 10.03 -23.86 -8.23
C ASN A 251 10.01 -25.05 -7.26
N TYR A 252 10.09 -24.83 -5.94
CA TYR A 252 10.06 -25.87 -4.92
C TYR A 252 9.31 -25.39 -3.67
N THR A 253 7.98 -25.51 -3.70
CA THR A 253 7.11 -25.12 -2.60
C THR A 253 6.92 -26.25 -1.59
N ILE A 254 6.97 -25.91 -0.30
CA ILE A 254 6.80 -26.81 0.83
C ILE A 254 5.57 -26.42 1.69
N PRO A 255 4.98 -27.36 2.47
CA PRO A 255 3.91 -27.03 3.42
C PRO A 255 4.40 -26.10 4.53
N VAL A 256 3.55 -25.16 4.96
CA VAL A 256 3.78 -24.26 6.11
C VAL A 256 3.11 -24.84 7.36
N ASP A 257 3.59 -26.01 7.79
CA ASP A 257 3.00 -26.79 8.89
C ASP A 257 3.66 -26.54 10.26
N GLY A 258 4.76 -25.78 10.28
CA GLY A 258 5.54 -25.52 11.50
C GLY A 258 6.33 -26.72 12.00
N LYS A 259 6.57 -27.74 11.16
CA LYS A 259 7.42 -28.90 11.45
C LYS A 259 8.66 -28.88 10.55
N TYR A 260 9.85 -28.89 11.15
CA TYR A 260 11.10 -28.91 10.38
C TYR A 260 11.39 -30.34 9.89
N GLY A 261 10.70 -30.74 8.84
CA GLY A 261 10.83 -32.05 8.20
C GLY A 261 11.79 -32.06 7.01
N PRO A 262 11.90 -33.21 6.31
CA PRO A 262 12.78 -33.38 5.15
C PRO A 262 12.55 -32.35 4.03
N LYS A 263 11.30 -31.92 3.82
CA LYS A 263 10.97 -30.89 2.82
C LYS A 263 11.57 -29.52 3.17
N THR A 264 11.43 -29.08 4.42
CA THR A 264 12.05 -27.83 4.92
C THR A 264 13.57 -27.89 4.83
N ARG A 265 14.17 -29.04 5.17
CA ARG A 265 15.60 -29.28 4.96
C ARG A 265 16.01 -29.08 3.50
N ILE A 266 15.32 -29.73 2.56
CA ILE A 266 15.65 -29.63 1.14
C ILE A 266 15.52 -28.18 0.66
N ALA A 267 14.45 -27.48 1.03
CA ALA A 267 14.25 -26.08 0.65
C ALA A 267 15.37 -25.17 1.20
N ALA A 268 15.85 -25.41 2.43
CA ALA A 268 16.98 -24.67 2.99
C ALA A 268 18.29 -24.90 2.21
N LEU A 269 18.53 -26.13 1.75
CA LEU A 269 19.71 -26.47 0.93
C LEU A 269 19.61 -25.87 -0.48
N ILE A 270 18.44 -25.94 -1.11
CA ILE A 270 18.19 -25.27 -2.41
C ILE A 270 18.47 -23.77 -2.26
N PHE A 271 17.94 -23.14 -1.21
CA PHE A 271 18.19 -21.73 -0.98
C PHE A 271 19.69 -21.42 -0.83
N ALA A 272 20.43 -22.20 -0.05
CA ALA A 272 21.88 -22.03 0.11
C ALA A 272 22.63 -22.15 -1.24
N GLU A 273 22.23 -23.12 -2.07
CA GLU A 273 22.78 -23.30 -3.42
C GLU A 273 22.52 -22.09 -4.31
N THR A 274 21.30 -21.53 -4.30
CA THR A 274 20.98 -20.31 -5.09
C THR A 274 21.82 -19.09 -4.69
N LYS A 275 22.42 -19.10 -3.49
CA LYS A 275 23.31 -18.04 -3.01
C LYS A 275 24.80 -18.33 -3.23
N GLY A 276 25.15 -19.50 -3.74
CA GLY A 276 26.54 -19.92 -3.95
C GLY A 276 27.33 -20.07 -2.64
N TRP A 277 26.66 -20.39 -1.53
CA TRP A 277 27.33 -20.57 -0.24
C TRP A 277 28.05 -21.92 -0.17
N ASP A 278 29.19 -22.01 0.53
CA ASP A 278 29.80 -23.31 0.84
C ASP A 278 29.03 -23.97 1.98
N TRP A 279 28.21 -24.96 1.63
CA TRP A 279 27.41 -25.74 2.56
C TRP A 279 27.79 -27.23 2.54
N SER A 280 28.99 -27.57 2.03
CA SER A 280 29.49 -28.96 1.92
C SER A 280 29.51 -29.73 3.24
N ARG A 281 29.56 -29.02 4.37
CA ARG A 281 29.53 -29.58 5.74
C ARG A 281 28.19 -29.38 6.46
N ALA A 282 27.21 -28.73 5.84
CA ALA A 282 25.92 -28.44 6.44
C ALA A 282 24.94 -29.60 6.23
N THR A 283 24.25 -30.01 7.31
CA THR A 283 23.27 -31.09 7.24
C THR A 283 21.92 -30.64 6.68
N GLY A 284 21.64 -29.32 6.65
CA GLY A 284 20.36 -28.72 6.22
C GLY A 284 19.23 -28.81 7.27
N TYR A 285 19.48 -29.41 8.44
CA TYR A 285 18.52 -29.52 9.55
C TYR A 285 18.53 -28.32 10.51
N ALA A 286 19.36 -27.31 10.21
CA ALA A 286 19.36 -26.04 10.90
C ALA A 286 19.72 -24.92 9.92
N VAL A 287 19.17 -23.74 10.13
CA VAL A 287 19.55 -22.50 9.45
C VAL A 287 20.05 -21.48 10.47
N GLY A 288 21.22 -20.90 10.19
CA GLY A 288 21.85 -19.91 11.06
C GLY A 288 21.29 -18.50 10.87
N GLN A 289 21.73 -17.57 11.72
CA GLN A 289 21.30 -16.18 11.67
C GLN A 289 21.63 -15.48 10.33
N GLY A 290 22.72 -15.90 9.66
CA GLY A 290 23.04 -15.43 8.31
C GLY A 290 21.94 -15.74 7.31
N THR A 291 21.46 -16.98 7.28
CA THR A 291 20.34 -17.42 6.43
C THR A 291 19.06 -16.64 6.73
N ILE A 292 18.72 -16.47 8.02
CA ILE A 292 17.54 -15.71 8.47
C ILE A 292 17.63 -14.25 8.01
N ASN A 293 18.80 -13.62 8.16
CA ASN A 293 19.01 -12.23 7.74
C ASN A 293 18.96 -12.03 6.22
N THR A 294 19.25 -13.07 5.43
CA THR A 294 19.06 -13.04 3.98
C THR A 294 17.59 -13.26 3.62
N LEU A 295 16.93 -14.22 4.26
CA LEU A 295 15.52 -14.55 3.99
C LEU A 295 14.56 -13.42 4.33
N LYS A 296 14.78 -12.66 5.41
CA LYS A 296 13.91 -11.53 5.80
C LYS A 296 13.85 -10.38 4.79
N LYS A 297 14.72 -10.39 3.77
CA LYS A 297 14.78 -9.38 2.71
C LYS A 297 14.06 -9.83 1.43
N ILE A 298 13.47 -11.03 1.44
CA ILE A 298 12.73 -11.68 0.34
C ILE A 298 11.25 -11.70 0.72
#